data_AF-A0A9D5WID3-F1
#
_entry.id   AF-A0A9D5WID3-F1
#
_cell.length_a   1.000
_cell.length_b   1.000
_cell.length_c   1.000
_cell.angle_alpha   90.00
_cell.angle_beta   90.00
_cell.angle_gamma   90.00
#
_symmetry.space_group_name_H-M   'P 1'
#
loop_
_entity.id
_entity.type
_entity.pdbx_description
1 polymer ?
#
loop_
_entity_poly.entity_id
_entity_poly.type
_entity_poly.pdbx_seq_one_letter_code
_entity_poly.pdbx_strand_id
1 'polypeptide(L)' 'MLERLLCRVPMWYRMLVPGARWRIPAISGRSIYLTFDDGPIPEVTPWVLDELDRLGVKATFFCVADNVRKWP' A
#
# COMPACT_ATOMS: atom_id res chain seq x y z
N MET A 1 22.11 7.35 -13.96
CA MET A 1 20.92 8.03 -14.54
C MET A 1 19.75 7.05 -14.71
N LEU A 2 19.98 5.91 -15.36
CA LEU A 2 18.98 4.84 -15.54
C LEU A 2 18.38 4.29 -14.23
N GLU A 3 19.20 4.02 -13.21
CA GLU A 3 18.71 3.53 -11.91
C GLU A 3 17.76 4.49 -11.20
N ARG A 4 17.97 5.81 -11.36
CA ARG A 4 17.07 6.83 -10.82
C ARG A 4 15.71 6.82 -11.53
N LEU A 5 15.67 6.45 -12.81
CA LEU A 5 14.42 6.31 -13.57
C LEU A 5 13.66 5.04 -13.21
N LEU A 6 14.37 3.94 -12.93
CA LEU A 6 13.78 2.68 -12.50
C LEU A 6 13.11 2.80 -11.13
N CYS A 7 13.76 3.47 -10.17
CA CYS A 7 13.25 3.55 -8.79
C CYS A 7 12.42 4.82 -8.49
N ARG A 8 12.43 5.83 -9.38
CA ARG A 8 11.64 7.06 -9.19
C ARG A 8 10.99 7.51 -10.49
N VAL A 9 9.66 7.52 -10.47
CA VAL A 9 8.83 8.07 -11.53
C VAL A 9 9.21 9.53 -11.80
N PRO A 10 9.56 9.92 -13.04
CA PRO A 10 9.93 11.29 -13.41
C PRO A 10 8.84 12.31 -13.13
N MET A 11 9.22 13.57 -12.88
CA MET A 11 8.27 14.65 -12.56
C MET A 11 7.22 14.87 -13.66
N TRP A 12 7.63 14.85 -14.94
CA TRP A 12 6.71 15.04 -16.06
C TRP A 12 5.65 13.93 -16.15
N TYR A 13 5.98 12.69 -15.79
CA TYR A 13 5.00 11.59 -15.77
C TYR A 13 3.97 11.79 -14.65
N ARG A 14 4.40 12.34 -13.52
CA ARG A 14 3.50 12.67 -12.40
C ARG A 14 2.45 13.70 -12.78
N MET A 15 2.77 14.61 -13.70
CA MET A 15 1.85 15.62 -14.20
C MET A 15 0.68 15.02 -15.00
N LEU A 16 0.83 13.80 -15.52
CA LEU A 16 -0.24 13.10 -16.24
C LEU A 16 -1.35 12.56 -15.32
N VAL A 17 -1.05 12.35 -14.03
CA VAL A 17 -2.03 11.85 -13.03
C VAL A 17 -1.97 12.73 -11.78
N PRO A 18 -2.53 13.96 -11.84
CA PRO A 18 -2.40 14.94 -10.76
C PRO A 18 -3.11 14.53 -9.46
N GLY A 19 -4.10 13.62 -9.54
CA GLY A 19 -4.79 13.08 -8.37
C GLY A 19 -4.02 11.99 -7.62
N ALA A 20 -2.92 11.46 -8.20
CA ALA A 20 -2.15 10.40 -7.58
C ALA A 20 -1.21 10.94 -6.48
N ARG A 21 -1.11 10.21 -5.37
CA ARG A 21 -0.13 10.48 -4.32
C ARG A 21 1.21 9.82 -4.69
N TRP A 22 2.06 10.55 -5.39
CA TRP A 22 3.37 10.06 -5.86
C TRP A 22 4.44 9.95 -4.78
N ARG A 23 4.30 10.70 -3.68
CA ARG A 23 5.21 10.70 -2.54
C ARG A 23 4.40 10.93 -1.27
N ILE A 24 4.67 10.12 -0.25
CA ILE A 24 4.11 10.29 1.08
C ILE A 24 5.27 10.76 1.97
N PRO A 25 5.24 11.99 2.53
CA PRO A 25 6.28 12.44 3.45
C PRO A 25 6.23 11.58 4.71
N ALA A 26 7.37 11.39 5.37
CA ALA A 26 7.38 10.77 6.70
C ALA A 26 6.56 11.63 7.66
N ILE A 27 5.64 11.02 8.41
CA ILE A 27 4.79 11.73 9.38
C ILE A 27 5.64 12.21 10.56
N SER A 28 6.57 11.37 11.04
CA SER A 28 7.55 11.72 12.07
C SER A 28 8.78 10.84 11.96
N GLY A 29 9.98 11.45 11.95
CA GLY A 29 11.25 10.71 11.95
C GLY A 29 11.35 9.68 10.82
N ARG A 30 11.81 8.46 11.14
CA ARG A 30 11.78 7.32 10.22
C ARG A 30 10.40 6.67 10.29
N SER A 31 9.69 6.62 9.16
CA SER A 31 8.38 5.98 9.05
C SER A 31 8.47 4.75 8.15
N ILE A 32 7.72 3.70 8.50
CA ILE A 32 7.50 2.51 7.68
C ILE A 32 6.03 2.50 7.28
N TYR A 33 5.75 2.18 6.02
CA TYR A 33 4.39 2.05 5.48
C TYR A 33 4.17 0.61 5.06
N LEU A 34 3.24 -0.08 5.71
CA LEU A 34 2.90 -1.46 5.40
C LEU A 34 1.77 -1.51 4.38
N THR A 35 1.98 -2.31 3.33
CA THR A 35 0.99 -2.58 2.30
C THR A 35 0.87 -4.09 2.08
N PHE A 36 -0.34 -4.56 1.83
CA PHE A 36 -0.64 -5.95 1.49
C PHE A 36 -1.40 -6.00 0.16
N ASP A 37 -0.96 -6.85 -0.76
CA ASP A 37 -1.57 -7.02 -2.07
C ASP A 37 -2.39 -8.33 -2.11
N ASP A 38 -3.22 -8.50 -3.13
CA ASP A 38 -3.94 -9.74 -3.49
C ASP A 38 -5.04 -10.26 -2.54
N GLY A 39 -5.26 -9.61 -1.39
CA GLY A 39 -6.33 -9.97 -0.44
C GLY A 39 -7.76 -9.65 -0.93
N PRO A 40 -8.80 -9.97 -0.12
CA PRO A 40 -8.74 -10.77 1.11
C PRO A 40 -8.56 -12.27 0.84
N ILE A 41 -7.74 -12.92 1.66
CA ILE A 41 -7.51 -14.37 1.67
C ILE A 41 -8.10 -14.91 2.99
N PRO A 42 -9.16 -15.74 2.98
CA PRO A 42 -9.92 -16.11 4.17
C PRO A 42 -9.07 -16.67 5.32
N GLU A 43 -8.03 -17.43 5.01
CA GLU A 43 -7.20 -18.10 6.01
C GLU A 43 -6.10 -17.19 6.58
N VAL A 44 -5.75 -16.09 5.89
CA VAL A 44 -4.58 -15.26 6.21
C VAL A 44 -4.98 -13.85 6.62
N THR A 45 -5.90 -13.22 5.90
CA THR A 45 -6.29 -11.82 6.14
C THR A 45 -6.85 -11.59 7.55
N PRO A 46 -7.70 -12.45 8.13
CA PRO A 46 -8.14 -12.27 9.51
C PRO A 46 -6.99 -12.27 10.51
N TRP A 47 -6.05 -13.21 10.38
CA TRP A 47 -4.87 -13.27 11.24
C TRP A 47 -3.98 -12.03 11.12
N VAL A 48 -3.78 -11.51 9.91
CA VAL A 48 -3.04 -10.25 9.69
C VAL A 48 -3.75 -9.07 10.36
N LEU A 49 -5.08 -8.99 10.24
CA LEU A 49 -5.87 -7.92 10.87
C LEU A 49 -5.79 -7.98 12.40
N ASP A 50 -5.89 -9.18 12.99
CA ASP A 50 -5.76 -9.38 14.43
C ASP A 50 -4.38 -8.93 14.94
N GLU A 51 -3.32 -9.27 14.22
CA GLU A 51 -1.96 -8.89 14.61
C GLU A 51 -1.71 -7.39 14.47
N LEU A 52 -2.24 -6.75 13.41
CA LEU A 52 -2.18 -5.30 13.26
C LEU A 52 -2.93 -4.57 14.37
N ASP A 53 -4.11 -5.05 14.74
CA ASP A 53 -4.90 -4.48 15.83
C ASP A 53 -4.21 -4.65 17.19
N ARG A 54 -3.68 -5.85 17.46
CA ARG A 54 -2.89 -6.15 18.66
C ARG A 54 -1.67 -5.23 18.82
N LEU A 55 -1.02 -4.88 17.71
CA LEU A 55 0.12 -3.95 17.69
C LEU A 55 -0.29 -2.47 17.63
N GLY A 56 -1.57 -2.16 17.43
CA GLY A 56 -2.05 -0.79 17.23
C GLY A 56 -1.54 -0.14 15.94
N VAL A 57 -1.17 -0.93 14.93
CA VAL A 57 -0.57 -0.47 13.68
C VAL A 57 -1.62 -0.40 12.58
N LYS A 58 -1.52 0.60 11.71
CA LYS A 58 -2.36 0.71 10.51
C LYS A 58 -1.57 0.31 9.26
N ALA A 59 -2.26 -0.33 8.32
CA ALA A 59 -1.73 -0.76 7.04
C ALA A 59 -2.74 -0.47 5.92
N THR A 60 -2.28 -0.51 4.68
CA THR A 60 -3.12 -0.39 3.48
C THR A 60 -3.26 -1.73 2.78
N PHE A 61 -4.47 -2.10 2.39
CA PHE A 61 -4.74 -3.34 1.65
C PHE A 61 -5.16 -3.01 0.21
N PHE A 62 -4.43 -3.53 -0.77
CA PHE A 62 -4.77 -3.47 -2.18
C PHE A 62 -5.48 -4.77 -2.56
N CYS A 63 -6.80 -4.77 -2.38
CA CYS A 63 -7.60 -5.97 -2.56
C CYS A 63 -7.92 -6.26 -4.03
N VAL A 64 -7.98 -7.55 -4.36
CA VAL A 64 -8.49 -8.04 -5.63
C VAL A 64 -10.02 -8.01 -5.59
N ALA A 65 -10.63 -7.33 -6.56
CA ALA A 65 -12.07 -7.13 -6.61
C ALA A 65 -12.87 -8.44 -6.56
N ASP A 66 -12.37 -9.51 -7.19
CA ASP A 66 -13.01 -10.82 -7.16
C ASP A 66 -12.98 -11.46 -5.76
N ASN A 67 -11.86 -11.33 -5.05
CA ASN A 67 -11.72 -11.82 -3.68
C ASN A 67 -12.63 -11.05 -2.72
N VAL A 68 -12.74 -9.73 -2.88
CA VAL A 68 -13.67 -8.91 -2.08
C VAL A 68 -15.13 -9.33 -2.29
N ARG A 69 -15.53 -9.68 -3.52
CA ARG A 69 -16.90 -10.16 -3.77
C ARG A 69 -17.18 -11.51 -3.13
N LYS A 70 -16.18 -12.40 -3.12
CA LYS A 70 -16.27 -13.74 -2.51
C LYS A 70 -16.24 -13.68 -0.99
N TRP A 71 -15.44 -12.76 -0.45
CA TRP A 71 -15.12 -12.63 0.98
C TRP A 71 -15.19 -11.15 1.40
N PRO A 72 -16.40 -10.57 1.48
CA PRO A 72 -16.59 -9.16 1.79
C PRO A 72 -16.27 -8.80 3.23
#